data_AF-A0A954VLR5-F1
#
_entry.id   AF-A0A954VLR5-F1
#
_cell.length_a   1.000
_cell.length_b   1.000
_cell.length_c   1.000
_cell.angle_alpha   90.00
_cell.angle_beta   90.00
_cell.angle_gamma   90.00
#
_symmetry.space_group_name_H-M   'P 1'
#
loop_
_entity.id
_entity.type
_entity.pdbx_description
1 polymer ?
#
loop_
_entity_poly.entity_id
_entity_poly.type
_entity_poly.pdbx_seq_one_letter_code
_entity_poly.pdbx_strand_id
1 'polypeptide(L)'
;NLIPEETFALLEGTKTLIVDALRLTPHPTHFHVEAALEVIERVSPDRAYLTHICHDIEYEDASRWLPKGVELAYDGLSLEL
;
A
#
# COMPACT_ATOMS: atom_id res chain seq x y z
N ASN A 1 5.06 9.44 8.98
CA ASN A 1 4.88 8.06 8.45
C ASN A 1 6.24 7.56 8.02
N LEU A 2 6.76 6.56 8.73
CA LEU A 2 8.13 6.04 8.55
C LEU A 2 8.14 4.58 8.98
N ILE A 3 8.82 3.74 8.20
CA ILE A 3 9.20 2.39 8.61
C ILE A 3 10.67 2.47 9.07
N PRO A 4 11.02 2.01 10.29
CA PRO A 4 12.40 1.98 10.73
C PRO A 4 13.28 1.20 9.74
N GLU A 5 14.50 1.66 9.51
CA GLU A 5 15.39 1.15 8.47
C GLU A 5 15.64 -0.36 8.61
N GLU A 6 15.87 -0.81 9.85
CA GLU A 6 16.06 -2.21 10.22
C GLU A 6 14.86 -3.11 9.90
N THR A 7 13.65 -2.53 9.78
CA THR A 7 12.43 -3.29 9.47
C THR A 7 12.37 -3.67 7.99
N PHE A 8 12.99 -2.89 7.09
CA PHE A 8 12.94 -3.20 5.65
C PHE A 8 13.57 -4.55 5.32
N ALA A 9 14.63 -4.95 6.02
CA ALA A 9 15.26 -6.27 5.85
C ALA A 9 14.33 -7.45 6.18
N LEU A 10 13.26 -7.20 6.96
CA LEU A 10 12.26 -8.23 7.29
C LEU A 10 11.12 -8.30 6.26
N LEU A 11 10.98 -7.28 5.42
CA LEU A 11 9.88 -7.12 4.48
C LEU A 11 10.31 -7.39 3.03
N GLU A 12 11.58 -7.18 2.72
CA GLU A 12 12.14 -7.28 1.37
C GLU A 12 11.75 -8.57 0.65
N GLY A 13 11.20 -8.45 -0.55
CA GLY A 13 10.83 -9.58 -1.41
C GLY A 13 9.68 -10.43 -0.89
N THR A 14 8.87 -9.92 0.04
CA THR A 14 7.66 -10.62 0.49
C THR A 14 6.70 -10.87 -0.68
N LYS A 15 6.06 -12.04 -0.73
CA LYS A 15 5.08 -12.35 -1.79
C LYS A 15 3.89 -11.39 -1.80
N THR A 16 3.44 -10.96 -0.63
CA THR A 16 2.28 -10.08 -0.49
C THR A 16 2.52 -9.09 0.63
N LEU A 17 2.44 -7.81 0.28
CA LEU A 17 2.53 -6.69 1.22
C LEU A 17 1.15 -6.04 1.38
N ILE A 18 0.72 -5.81 2.62
CA ILE A 18 -0.47 -4.99 2.92
C ILE A 18 0.02 -3.79 3.72
N VAL A 19 -0.25 -2.57 3.25
CA VAL A 19 0.30 -1.33 3.82
C VAL A 19 -0.77 -0.23 3.88
N ASP A 20 -0.70 0.66 4.88
CA ASP A 20 -1.64 1.77 4.99
C ASP A 20 -1.41 2.81 3.89
N ALA A 21 -2.50 3.39 3.37
CA ALA A 21 -2.49 4.53 2.47
C ALA A 21 -3.80 5.31 2.63
N LEU A 22 -3.84 6.24 3.57
CA LEU A 22 -5.07 6.89 4.00
C LEU A 22 -5.75 7.69 2.89
N ARG A 23 -4.98 8.51 2.18
CA ARG A 23 -5.50 9.46 1.19
C ARG A 23 -4.39 9.91 0.24
N LEU A 24 -4.72 10.75 -0.73
CA LEU A 24 -3.75 11.27 -1.70
C LEU A 24 -2.79 12.31 -1.09
N THR A 25 -3.24 13.10 -0.11
CA THR A 25 -2.44 14.17 0.51
C THR A 25 -1.75 13.72 1.80
N PRO A 26 -0.57 14.28 2.15
CA PRO A 26 0.14 13.91 3.37
C PRO A 26 -0.73 13.98 4.65
N HIS A 27 -0.48 13.04 5.56
CA HIS A 27 -1.11 12.98 6.87
C HIS A 27 -0.03 12.75 7.95
N PRO A 28 -0.14 13.34 9.15
CA PRO A 28 0.89 13.24 10.18
C PRO A 28 1.15 11.81 10.69
N THR A 29 0.13 10.95 10.67
CA THR A 29 0.17 9.61 11.30
C THR A 29 -0.08 8.44 10.36
N HIS A 30 -0.46 8.68 9.10
CA HIS A 30 -0.74 7.64 8.11
C HIS A 30 -0.07 7.97 6.79
N PHE A 31 0.46 6.97 6.09
CA PHE A 31 0.96 7.17 4.74
C PHE A 31 -0.15 7.75 3.86
N HIS A 32 0.27 8.65 2.98
CA HIS A 32 -0.51 8.98 1.80
C HIS A 32 -0.08 8.04 0.68
N VAL A 33 -0.87 7.93 -0.38
CA VAL A 33 -0.67 6.92 -1.42
C VAL A 33 0.73 6.95 -2.01
N GLU A 34 1.27 8.12 -2.35
CA GLU A 34 2.61 8.24 -2.94
C GLU A 34 3.70 7.67 -2.01
N ALA A 35 3.71 8.04 -0.72
CA ALA A 35 4.65 7.46 0.24
C ALA A 35 4.45 5.95 0.47
N ALA A 36 3.22 5.43 0.38
CA ALA A 36 2.99 3.99 0.45
C ALA A 36 3.55 3.27 -0.79
N LEU A 37 3.45 3.90 -1.98
CA LEU A 37 4.04 3.38 -3.21
C LEU A 37 5.58 3.36 -3.14
N GLU A 38 6.21 4.37 -2.55
CA GLU A 38 7.67 4.36 -2.29
C GLU A 38 8.09 3.18 -1.39
N VAL A 39 7.28 2.89 -0.36
CA VAL A 39 7.49 1.71 0.49
C VAL A 39 7.36 0.42 -0.32
N ILE A 40 6.32 0.31 -1.15
CA ILE A 40 6.10 -0.87 -2.01
C ILE A 40 7.25 -1.06 -2.98
N GLU A 41 7.70 0.00 -3.65
CA GLU A 41 8.84 -0.06 -4.57
C GLU A 41 10.10 -0.55 -3.85
N ARG A 42 10.36 -0.03 -2.66
CA ARG A 42 11.51 -0.42 -1.85
C ARG A 42 11.44 -1.86 -1.34
N VAL A 43 10.27 -2.32 -0.94
CA VAL A 43 10.05 -3.69 -0.47
C VAL A 43 10.05 -4.69 -1.64
N SER A 44 9.65 -4.24 -2.84
CA SER A 44 9.54 -5.02 -4.06
C SER A 44 8.76 -6.34 -3.91
N PRO A 45 7.51 -6.32 -3.41
CA PRO A 45 6.71 -7.53 -3.26
C PRO A 45 6.15 -8.04 -4.60
N ASP A 46 5.71 -9.30 -4.68
CA ASP A 46 5.02 -9.81 -5.88
C ASP A 46 3.65 -9.13 -6.08
N ARG A 47 2.95 -8.83 -4.98
CA ARG A 47 1.69 -8.08 -4.94
C ARG A 47 1.64 -7.17 -3.71
N ALA A 48 1.00 -6.03 -3.85
CA ALA A 48 0.74 -5.10 -2.76
C ALA A 48 -0.74 -4.69 -2.69
N TYR A 49 -1.26 -4.55 -1.48
CA TYR A 49 -2.60 -4.04 -1.21
C TYR A 49 -2.53 -2.82 -0.30
N LEU A 50 -3.16 -1.74 -0.73
CA LEU A 50 -3.32 -0.52 0.06
C LEU A 50 -4.56 -0.65 0.96
N THR A 51 -4.44 -0.39 2.25
CA THR A 51 -5.54 -0.45 3.22
C THR A 51 -5.67 0.84 4.04
N HIS A 52 -6.66 0.90 4.94
CA HIS A 52 -6.94 2.05 5.81
C HIS A 52 -7.22 3.34 5.00
N ILE A 53 -7.95 3.20 3.89
CA ILE A 53 -8.24 4.28 2.95
C ILE A 53 -9.44 5.09 3.46
N CYS A 54 -9.43 6.42 3.29
CA CYS A 54 -10.58 7.27 3.57
C CYS A 54 -11.47 7.48 2.33
N HIS A 55 -12.54 8.25 2.47
CA HIS A 55 -13.49 8.52 1.39
C HIS A 55 -12.93 9.33 0.21
N ASP A 56 -11.69 9.82 0.28
CA ASP A 56 -11.08 10.64 -0.77
C ASP A 56 -10.71 9.82 -2.02
N ILE A 57 -10.68 8.49 -1.92
CA ILE A 57 -10.22 7.59 -2.98
C ILE A 57 -11.33 6.59 -3.31
N GLU A 58 -11.92 6.75 -4.49
CA GLU A 58 -12.88 5.80 -5.06
C GLU A 58 -12.17 4.56 -5.59
N TYR A 59 -12.72 3.39 -5.28
CA TYR A 59 -12.08 2.11 -5.59
C TYR A 59 -11.88 1.89 -7.10
N GLU A 60 -12.92 2.16 -7.88
CA GLU A 60 -12.89 1.97 -9.34
C GLU A 60 -11.88 2.90 -10.01
N ASP A 61 -11.75 4.14 -9.53
CA ASP A 61 -10.82 5.11 -10.10
C ASP A 61 -9.37 4.75 -9.78
N ALA A 62 -9.11 4.24 -8.56
CA ALA A 62 -7.76 3.84 -8.15
C ALA A 62 -7.12 2.81 -9.08
N SER A 63 -7.91 1.84 -9.55
CA SER A 63 -7.45 0.80 -10.47
C SER A 63 -6.86 1.33 -11.79
N ARG A 64 -7.19 2.58 -12.17
CA ARG A 64 -6.74 3.19 -13.44
C ARG A 64 -5.35 3.81 -13.35
N TRP A 65 -4.91 4.20 -12.15
CA TRP A 65 -3.66 4.95 -11.96
C TRP A 65 -2.69 4.28 -11.00
N LEU A 66 -3.12 3.27 -10.23
CA LEU A 66 -2.20 2.47 -9.43
C LEU A 66 -1.25 1.65 -10.32
N PRO A 67 0.02 1.49 -9.92
CA PRO A 67 0.97 0.66 -10.65
C PRO A 67 0.52 -0.81 -10.73
N LYS A 68 1.03 -1.52 -11.73
CA LYS A 68 0.80 -2.96 -11.87
C LYS A 68 1.27 -3.70 -10.60
N GLY A 69 0.42 -4.57 -10.08
CA GLY A 69 0.73 -5.35 -8.86
C GLY A 69 0.36 -4.62 -7.57
N VAL A 70 -0.15 -3.39 -7.64
CA VAL A 70 -0.70 -2.65 -6.50
C VAL A 70 -2.20 -2.47 -6.68
N GLU A 71 -2.97 -2.87 -5.66
CA GLU A 71 -4.43 -2.79 -5.67
C GLU A 71 -4.91 -2.16 -4.36
N LEU A 72 -6.12 -1.59 -4.35
CA LEU A 72 -6.77 -1.26 -3.07
C LEU A 72 -7.32 -2.54 -2.45
N ALA A 73 -7.15 -2.69 -1.13
CA ALA A 73 -7.90 -3.69 -0.38
C ALA A 73 -9.38 -3.31 -0.31
N TYR A 74 -10.24 -4.29 -0.08
CA TYR A 74 -11.66 -4.11 0.13
C TYR A 74 -12.17 -5.07 1.21
N ASP A 75 -13.29 -4.71 1.82
CA ASP A 75 -13.90 -5.52 2.87
C ASP A 75 -14.31 -6.89 2.32
N GLY A 76 -13.80 -7.95 2.95
CA GLY A 76 -14.01 -9.34 2.51
C GLY A 76 -13.01 -9.85 1.48
N LEU A 77 -11.99 -9.06 1.12
CA LEU A 77 -10.85 -9.57 0.35
C LEU A 77 -10.23 -10.79 1.06
N SER A 78 -10.12 -11.90 0.33
CA SER A 78 -9.49 -13.14 0.80
C SER A 78 -8.38 -13.53 -0.16
N LEU A 79 -7.20 -13.84 0.40
CA LEU A 79 -5.99 -14.17 -0.35
C LEU A 79 -5.59 -15.62 -0.06
N GLU A 80 -5.22 -16.34 -1.11
CA GLU A 80 -4.56 -17.65 -1.01
C GLU A 80 -3.04 -17.42 -1.17
N LEU A 81 -2.24 -17.87 -0.20
CA LEU A 81 -0.81 -17.50 -0.04
C LEU A 81 0.17 -18.65 -0.29
#